data_AF-A0A9X1X9J0-F1
#
_entry.id   AF-A0A9X1X9J0-F1
#
_cell.length_a   1.000
_cell.length_b   1.000
_cell.length_c   1.000
_cell.angle_alpha   90.00
_cell.angle_beta   90.00
_cell.angle_gamma   90.00
#
_symmetry.space_group_name_H-M   'P 1'
#
loop_
_entity.id
_entity.type
_entity.pdbx_description
1 polymer ?
#
loop_
_entity_poly.entity_id
_entity_poly.type
_entity_poly.pdbx_seq_one_letter_code
_entity_poly.pdbx_strand_id
1 'polypeptide(L)'
;MGNNIFQRAREAVSNLVGKNEEGQHEQHEQISQHNNDFSNEDVSVAQNIISSAMADSSDAERQQLAELQEELDQTKSSTQDQQ
;
A
#
# COMPACT_ATOMS: atom_id res chain seq x y z
N MET A 1 -13.31 -6.90 -15.91
CA MET A 1 -11.86 -6.62 -15.87
C MET A 1 -11.48 -6.18 -14.45
N GLY A 2 -11.81 -6.96 -13.41
CA GLY A 2 -11.56 -6.60 -12.00
C GLY A 2 -10.15 -6.92 -11.49
N ASN A 3 -9.36 -7.63 -12.30
CA ASN A 3 -8.09 -8.22 -11.84
C ASN A 3 -6.95 -7.23 -11.61
N ASN A 4 -7.06 -5.97 -12.05
CA ASN A 4 -5.95 -5.02 -12.02
C ASN A 4 -5.95 -4.15 -10.75
N ILE A 5 -7.12 -3.87 -10.18
CA ILE A 5 -7.23 -2.97 -9.03
C ILE A 5 -6.80 -3.71 -7.75
N PHE A 6 -7.20 -4.98 -7.59
CA PHE A 6 -6.74 -5.80 -6.46
C PHE A 6 -5.22 -6.00 -6.46
N GLN A 7 -4.64 -6.29 -7.64
CA GLN A 7 -3.19 -6.43 -7.79
C GLN A 7 -2.46 -5.12 -7.43
N ARG A 8 -2.95 -3.98 -7.91
CA ARG A 8 -2.42 -2.66 -7.56
C ARG A 8 -2.53 -2.32 -6.08
N ALA A 9 -3.66 -2.66 -5.44
CA ALA A 9 -3.84 -2.47 -4.01
C ALA A 9 -2.77 -3.25 -3.23
N ARG A 10 -2.61 -4.53 -3.57
CA ARG A 10 -1.63 -5.41 -2.95
C ARG A 10 -0.19 -4.95 -3.20
N GLU A 11 0.16 -4.54 -4.43
CA GLU A 11 1.49 -4.01 -4.74
C GLU A 11 1.78 -2.72 -3.98
N ALA A 12 0.81 -1.81 -3.87
CA ALA A 12 0.97 -0.57 -3.11
C ALA A 12 1.24 -0.86 -1.63
N VAL A 13 0.45 -1.74 -1.00
CA VAL A 13 0.66 -2.15 0.40
C VAL A 13 1.99 -2.88 0.56
N SER A 14 2.30 -3.83 -0.33
CA SER A 14 3.52 -4.63 -0.29
C SER A 14 4.78 -3.76 -0.45
N ASN A 15 4.73 -2.72 -1.27
CA ASN A 15 5.82 -1.75 -1.41
C ASN A 15 6.01 -0.87 -0.16
N LEU A 16 4.96 -0.72 0.65
CA LEU A 16 4.99 0.02 1.92
C LEU A 16 5.44 -0.88 3.09
N VAL A 17 4.84 -2.06 3.23
CA VAL A 17 5.09 -3.01 4.32
C VAL A 17 6.41 -3.77 4.12
N GLY A 18 6.68 -4.27 2.91
CA GLY A 18 7.82 -5.13 2.59
C GLY A 18 9.18 -4.43 2.58
N LYS A 19 9.22 -3.09 2.57
CA LYS A 19 10.46 -2.32 2.71
C LYS A 19 11.03 -2.33 4.14
N ASN A 20 10.28 -2.83 5.12
CA ASN A 20 10.74 -2.89 6.51
C ASN A 20 11.73 -4.03 6.80
N GLU A 21 11.81 -5.06 5.94
CA GLU A 21 12.58 -6.28 6.29
C GLU A 21 13.91 -6.43 5.56
N GLU A 22 14.09 -5.99 4.30
CA GLU A 22 15.37 -6.20 3.62
C GLU A 22 15.74 -5.03 2.70
N GLY A 23 16.94 -4.48 2.94
CA GLY A 23 17.59 -3.61 1.98
C GLY A 23 17.81 -4.36 0.65
N GLN A 24 17.65 -3.60 -0.44
CA GLN A 24 17.95 -3.98 -1.83
C GLN A 24 16.85 -4.80 -2.53
N HIS A 25 16.07 -4.14 -3.40
CA HIS A 25 15.85 -4.65 -4.75
C HIS A 25 15.49 -3.51 -5.71
N GLU A 26 16.09 -3.61 -6.89
CA GLU A 26 16.24 -2.59 -7.91
C GLU A 26 14.98 -2.40 -8.77
N GLN A 27 14.95 -1.28 -9.52
CA GLN A 27 14.25 -1.11 -10.79
C GLN A 27 12.71 -1.03 -10.77
N HIS A 28 12.20 0.17 -10.49
CA HIS A 28 11.12 0.72 -11.32
C HIS A 28 11.44 2.19 -11.63
N GLU A 29 11.56 2.51 -12.91
CA GLU A 29 11.94 3.83 -13.40
C GLU A 29 10.94 4.91 -12.98
N GLN A 30 11.51 6.08 -12.64
CA GLN A 30 10.86 7.39 -12.52
C GLN A 30 9.74 7.51 -11.48
N ILE A 31 10.10 7.88 -10.24
CA ILE A 31 9.59 9.09 -9.57
C ILE A 31 10.51 9.36 -8.37
N SER A 32 11.15 10.52 -8.44
CA SER A 32 11.75 11.30 -7.36
C SER A 32 12.43 10.58 -6.19
N GLN A 33 13.72 10.87 -6.05
CA GLN A 33 14.37 11.10 -4.77
C GLN A 33 13.40 11.75 -3.77
N HIS A 34 12.77 10.95 -2.94
CA HIS A 34 12.19 11.39 -1.69
C HIS A 34 12.67 10.43 -0.62
N ASN A 35 12.97 11.04 0.51
CA ASN A 35 13.72 10.50 1.62
C ASN A 35 13.16 9.17 2.15
N ASN A 36 13.92 8.48 2.99
CA ASN A 36 13.54 7.26 3.72
C ASN A 36 12.31 7.41 4.66
N ASP A 37 11.48 8.43 4.44
CA ASP A 37 10.21 8.67 5.13
C ASP A 37 9.10 8.28 4.17
N PHE A 38 8.32 7.27 4.54
CA PHE A 38 7.05 6.97 3.88
C PHE A 38 6.24 8.26 3.77
N SER A 39 5.98 8.73 2.55
CA SER A 39 5.20 9.95 2.41
C SER A 39 3.75 9.60 2.72
N ASN A 40 3.07 10.43 3.52
CA ASN A 40 1.61 10.33 3.72
C ASN A 40 0.84 10.23 2.40
N GLU A 41 1.44 10.72 1.31
CA GLU A 41 0.97 10.57 -0.07
C GLU A 41 0.92 9.10 -0.52
N ASP A 42 1.96 8.30 -0.31
CA ASP A 42 1.98 6.88 -0.69
C ASP A 42 0.91 6.06 0.05
N VAL A 43 0.74 6.34 1.35
CA VAL A 43 -0.33 5.76 2.18
C VAL A 43 -1.70 6.14 1.64
N SER A 44 -1.88 7.41 1.27
CA SER A 44 -3.14 7.92 0.73
C SER A 44 -3.47 7.33 -0.64
N VAL A 45 -2.46 7.15 -1.51
CA VAL A 45 -2.61 6.49 -2.81
C VAL A 45 -3.07 5.06 -2.61
N ALA A 46 -2.42 4.31 -1.71
CA ALA A 46 -2.78 2.92 -1.46
C ALA A 46 -4.19 2.79 -0.86
N GLN A 47 -4.58 3.66 0.08
CA GLN A 47 -5.96 3.73 0.59
C GLN A 47 -7.00 4.01 -0.49
N ASN A 48 -6.70 4.91 -1.43
CA ASN A 48 -7.60 5.25 -2.52
C ASN A 48 -7.78 4.05 -3.48
N ILE A 49 -6.68 3.35 -3.77
CA ILE A 49 -6.73 2.12 -4.59
C ILE A 49 -7.52 1.03 -3.86
N ILE A 50 -7.30 0.80 -2.57
CA ILE A 50 -8.06 -0.18 -1.78
C ILE A 50 -9.55 0.18 -1.74
N SER A 51 -9.89 1.45 -1.51
CA SER A 51 -11.29 1.91 -1.50
C SER A 51 -11.96 1.70 -2.85
N SER A 52 -11.25 1.99 -3.94
CA SER A 52 -11.71 1.73 -5.30
C SER A 52 -11.82 0.23 -5.58
N ALA A 53 -10.91 -0.58 -5.04
CA ALA A 53 -10.93 -2.04 -5.13
C ALA A 53 -12.16 -2.60 -4.45
N MET A 54 -12.39 -2.25 -3.18
CA MET A 54 -13.53 -2.72 -2.41
C MET A 54 -14.86 -2.37 -3.09
N ALA A 55 -14.95 -1.20 -3.73
CA ALA A 55 -16.16 -0.78 -4.44
C ALA A 55 -16.51 -1.71 -5.62
N ASP A 56 -15.52 -2.26 -6.33
CA ASP A 56 -15.70 -3.13 -7.51
C ASP A 56 -15.47 -4.63 -7.22
N SER A 57 -15.00 -4.96 -6.01
CA SER A 57 -14.65 -6.32 -5.57
C SER A 57 -15.80 -7.10 -4.95
N SER A 58 -15.72 -8.43 -5.08
CA SER A 58 -16.64 -9.40 -4.44
C SER A 58 -16.42 -9.49 -2.93
N ASP A 59 -17.35 -10.06 -2.16
CA ASP A 59 -17.20 -10.22 -0.68
C ASP A 59 -15.89 -10.89 -0.27
N ALA A 60 -15.45 -11.93 -0.98
CA ALA A 60 -14.19 -12.61 -0.71
C ALA A 60 -12.96 -11.69 -0.93
N GLU A 61 -12.96 -10.91 -2.00
CA GLU A 61 -11.89 -9.97 -2.33
C GLU A 61 -11.90 -8.76 -1.38
N ARG A 62 -13.09 -8.28 -0.99
CA ARG A 62 -13.27 -7.24 0.02
C ARG A 62 -12.63 -7.62 1.35
N GLN A 63 -12.73 -8.88 1.75
CA GLN A 63 -12.11 -9.36 2.98
C GLN A 63 -10.59 -9.28 2.90
N GLN A 64 -9.99 -9.72 1.78
CA GLN A 64 -8.54 -9.59 1.57
C GLN A 64 -8.09 -8.13 1.47
N LEU A 65 -8.91 -7.26 0.87
CA LEU A 65 -8.63 -5.83 0.80
C LEU A 65 -8.73 -5.14 2.17
N ALA A 66 -9.60 -5.63 3.06
CA ALA A 66 -9.72 -5.12 4.41
C ALA A 66 -8.49 -5.45 5.25
N GLU A 67 -7.94 -6.66 5.10
CA GLU A 67 -6.66 -7.06 5.71
C GLU A 67 -5.53 -6.13 5.23
N LEU A 68 -5.42 -5.89 3.92
CA LEU A 68 -4.43 -4.98 3.34
C LEU A 68 -4.59 -3.53 3.86
N GLN A 69 -5.82 -3.08 4.08
CA GLN A 69 -6.10 -1.75 4.63
C GLN A 69 -5.62 -1.63 6.08
N GLU A 70 -5.82 -2.69 6.88
CA GLU A 70 -5.40 -2.74 8.26
C GLU A 70 -3.86 -2.73 8.38
N GLU A 71 -3.16 -3.49 7.53
CA GLU A 71 -1.69 -3.44 7.45
C GLU A 71 -1.17 -2.03 7.09
N LEU A 72 -1.86 -1.35 6.18
CA LEU A 72 -1.56 0.04 5.81
C LEU A 72 -1.77 1.03 6.95
N ASP A 73 -2.82 0.85 7.74
CA ASP A 73 -3.11 1.71 8.88
C ASP A 73 -2.12 1.47 10.03
N GLN A 74 -1.70 0.22 10.25
CA GLN A 74 -0.67 -0.15 11.21
C GLN A 74 0.70 0.43 10.85
N THR A 75 1.08 0.39 9.56
CA THR A 75 2.32 1.04 9.09
C THR A 75 2.27 2.55 9.28
N LYS A 76 1.16 3.21 8.90
CA LYS A 76 0.96 4.64 9.13
C LYS A 76 1.07 5.03 10.61
N SER A 77 0.43 4.25 11.48
CA SER A 77 0.44 4.48 12.93
C SER A 77 1.85 4.29 13.51
N SER A 78 2.59 3.28 13.05
CA SER A 78 3.97 3.03 13.46
C SER A 78 4.93 4.14 13.04
N THR A 79 4.69 4.82 11.91
CA THR A 79 5.47 5.99 11.48
C THR A 79 5.15 7.24 12.31
N GLN A 80 3.94 7.36 12.86
CA GLN A 80 3.48 8.57 13.55
C GLN A 80 3.95 8.67 15.02
N ASP A 81 4.32 7.57 15.67
CA ASP A 81 4.76 7.51 17.08
C ASP A 81 6.25 7.85 17.30
N GLN A 82 7.03 8.18 16.26
CA GLN A 82 8.46 8.50 16.35
C GLN A 82 8.82 10.01 16.28
N GLN A 83 7.87 10.93 16.44
CA GLN A 83 8.13 12.39 16.42
C GLN A 83 8.04 13.06 17.80
#